data_AF-A0A851I2E9-F1
#
_entry.id   AF-A0A851I2E9-F1
#
_cell.length_a   1.000
_cell.length_b   1.000
_cell.length_c   1.000
_cell.angle_alpha   90.00
_cell.angle_beta   90.00
_cell.angle_gamma   90.00
#
_symmetry.space_group_name_H-M   'P 1'
#
loop_
_entity.id
_entity.type
_entity.pdbx_description
1 polymer ?
#
loop_
_entity_poly.entity_id
_entity_poly.type
_entity_poly.pdbx_seq_one_letter_code
_entity_poly.pdbx_strand_id
1 'polypeptide(L)'
;MDKLIRDFENTKYFGYMFFVKYDGQKFESFDENPNKKSVKAEFRKILENNKIRIFKGIQQAGRTDANVSAKENILYINSKEIIDFSKLKFLETEGLKINKIVRTLPFLEFPQMIEKRYYIYEYPKNLVKNDEKRITQICEKVSGKKNFYEFTSEKGKKLKNHTREIFVKYENDKLYFVGDGFLPQQVRIMSNFILNNTKFDIEKLNDENFENRKLGIKDKSLDGKYLTLVKVDFSEELEKISFFDVKNIEELINLKKNNNENLEIENSEIKIDDLNEQLKSLSKVRKIEKNSYFTVFFVEKKDKGEFIGKRGKNIKKLKRIFGDIVVKEM
;
A
#
# COMPACT_ATOMS: atom_id res chain seq x y z
N MET A 1 -20.18 -9.41 -2.39
CA MET A 1 -20.19 -8.10 -1.71
C MET A 1 -20.71 -8.23 -0.28
N ASP A 2 -21.88 -8.84 -0.08
CA ASP A 2 -22.57 -8.93 1.21
C ASP A 2 -21.73 -9.47 2.37
N LYS A 3 -20.90 -10.48 2.11
CA LYS A 3 -19.97 -11.02 3.12
C LYS A 3 -18.97 -9.96 3.59
N LEU A 4 -18.38 -9.20 2.67
CA LEU A 4 -17.43 -8.13 2.99
C LEU A 4 -18.06 -7.06 3.87
N ILE A 5 -19.26 -6.59 3.48
CA ILE A 5 -20.03 -5.58 4.21
C ILE A 5 -20.38 -6.09 5.61
N ARG A 6 -20.89 -7.33 5.71
CA ARG A 6 -21.27 -7.94 6.98
C ARG A 6 -20.06 -8.18 7.89
N ASP A 7 -18.95 -8.66 7.35
CA ASP A 7 -17.72 -8.87 8.10
C ASP A 7 -17.19 -7.53 8.62
N PHE A 8 -17.22 -6.49 7.78
CA PHE A 8 -16.86 -5.14 8.19
C PHE A 8 -17.82 -4.59 9.24
N GLU A 9 -19.14 -4.72 9.10
CA GLU A 9 -20.14 -4.25 10.06
C GLU A 9 -19.91 -4.84 11.45
N ASN A 10 -19.62 -6.14 11.52
CA ASN A 10 -19.43 -6.90 12.76
C ASN A 10 -18.09 -6.66 13.48
N THR A 11 -17.07 -6.16 12.77
CA THR A 11 -15.77 -5.87 13.39
C THR A 11 -15.71 -4.47 13.99
N LYS A 12 -14.98 -4.30 15.09
CA LYS A 12 -14.67 -2.96 15.65
C LYS A 12 -13.37 -2.38 15.10
N TYR A 13 -12.67 -3.13 14.24
CA TYR A 13 -11.37 -2.74 13.71
C TYR A 13 -11.50 -2.02 12.38
N PHE A 14 -10.52 -1.16 12.11
CA PHE A 14 -10.27 -0.52 10.84
C PHE A 14 -8.84 -0.83 10.41
N GLY A 15 -8.63 -0.91 9.10
CA GLY A 15 -7.31 -0.93 8.50
C GLY A 15 -6.83 0.50 8.23
N TYR A 16 -5.54 0.74 8.37
CA TYR A 16 -4.94 2.03 8.07
C TYR A 16 -3.64 1.84 7.29
N MET A 17 -3.54 2.52 6.15
CA MET A 17 -2.33 2.64 5.35
C MET A 17 -1.63 3.96 5.66
N PHE A 18 -0.38 3.88 6.06
CA PHE A 18 0.50 5.01 6.33
C PHE A 18 1.54 5.09 5.23
N PHE A 19 1.46 6.12 4.41
CA PHE A 19 2.43 6.41 3.36
C PHE A 19 3.60 7.13 4.01
N VAL A 20 4.76 6.49 4.00
CA VAL A 20 5.95 6.94 4.70
C VAL A 20 7.12 7.18 3.75
N LYS A 21 7.91 8.19 4.07
CA LYS A 21 9.25 8.40 3.51
C LYS A 21 10.28 8.25 4.60
N TYR A 22 11.46 7.73 4.27
CA TYR A 22 12.56 7.63 5.19
C TYR A 22 13.93 7.67 4.53
N ASP A 23 14.90 8.22 5.26
CA ASP A 23 16.33 8.15 4.94
C ASP A 23 16.90 6.87 5.54
N GLY A 24 17.17 5.89 4.68
CA GLY A 24 17.60 4.55 5.07
C GLY A 24 18.89 4.55 5.88
N GLN A 25 19.77 5.54 5.70
CA GLN A 25 21.06 5.63 6.38
C GLN A 25 20.93 5.90 7.89
N LYS A 26 19.74 6.33 8.33
CA LYS A 26 19.43 6.52 9.76
C LYS A 26 18.89 5.26 10.44
N PHE A 27 18.82 4.14 9.72
CA PHE A 27 18.24 2.88 10.19
C PHE A 27 19.16 1.70 9.90
N GLU A 28 19.32 0.84 10.90
CA GLU A 28 20.10 -0.39 10.79
C GLU A 28 19.27 -1.56 10.22
N SER A 29 17.94 -1.46 10.29
CA SER A 29 17.02 -2.45 9.75
C SER A 29 15.64 -1.87 9.47
N PHE A 30 14.88 -2.55 8.62
CA PHE A 30 13.48 -2.22 8.41
C PHE A 30 12.59 -2.74 9.54
N ASP A 31 12.70 -4.04 9.82
CA ASP A 31 11.99 -4.69 10.92
C ASP A 31 12.66 -4.42 12.27
N GLU A 32 11.86 -4.53 13.33
CA GLU A 32 12.30 -4.41 14.71
C GLU A 32 13.30 -5.50 15.06
N ASN A 33 14.45 -5.07 15.58
CA ASN A 33 15.46 -5.94 16.16
C ASN A 33 15.87 -5.37 17.53
N PRO A 34 16.14 -6.21 18.54
CA PRO A 34 16.61 -5.74 19.83
C PRO A 34 17.83 -4.83 19.69
N ASN A 35 17.83 -3.69 20.40
CA ASN A 35 18.91 -2.72 20.45
C ASN A 35 19.28 -2.05 19.12
N LYS A 36 18.44 -2.13 18.08
CA LYS A 36 18.68 -1.47 16.78
C LYS A 36 17.63 -0.43 16.47
N LYS A 37 18.07 0.68 15.87
CA LYS A 37 17.15 1.68 15.32
C LYS A 37 16.58 1.15 14.00
N SER A 38 15.26 0.94 13.96
CA SER A 38 14.57 0.39 12.79
C SER A 38 13.40 1.23 12.35
N VAL A 39 13.04 1.12 11.06
CA VAL A 39 11.90 1.85 10.48
C VAL A 39 10.61 1.52 11.22
N LYS A 40 10.33 0.23 11.49
CA LYS A 40 9.13 -0.18 12.24
C LYS A 40 9.13 0.27 13.69
N ALA A 41 10.28 0.26 14.38
CA ALA A 41 10.36 0.76 15.75
C ALA A 41 10.08 2.27 15.82
N GLU A 42 10.67 3.07 14.93
CA GLU A 42 10.40 4.50 14.86
C GLU A 42 8.96 4.81 14.46
N PHE A 43 8.39 4.04 13.52
CA PHE A 43 6.97 4.16 13.18
C PHE A 43 6.08 3.85 14.39
N ARG A 44 6.41 2.81 15.17
CA ARG A 44 5.67 2.48 16.39
C ARG A 44 5.74 3.62 17.42
N LYS A 45 6.89 4.27 17.60
CA LYS A 45 6.99 5.47 18.45
C LYS A 45 6.05 6.58 18.00
N ILE A 46 5.91 6.81 16.69
CA ILE A 46 4.93 7.78 16.16
C ILE A 46 3.50 7.39 16.59
N LEU A 47 3.14 6.12 16.44
CA LEU A 47 1.81 5.64 16.84
C LEU A 47 1.58 5.81 18.35
N GLU A 48 2.53 5.40 19.18
CA GLU A 48 2.47 5.51 20.65
C GLU A 48 2.36 6.97 21.12
N ASN A 49 3.12 7.88 20.51
CA ASN A 49 3.06 9.31 20.82
C ASN A 49 1.70 9.95 20.44
N ASN A 50 1.03 9.42 19.42
CA ASN A 50 -0.35 9.79 19.08
C ASN A 50 -1.39 8.95 19.83
N LYS A 51 -0.97 8.10 20.78
CA LYS A 51 -1.83 7.19 21.56
C LYS A 51 -2.62 6.18 20.71
N ILE A 52 -2.15 5.89 19.49
CA ILE A 52 -2.78 4.94 18.58
C ILE A 52 -2.40 3.52 18.99
N ARG A 53 -3.39 2.72 19.40
CA ARG A 53 -3.19 1.30 19.70
C ARG A 53 -3.34 0.45 18.44
N ILE A 54 -2.36 -0.40 18.18
CA ILE A 54 -2.42 -1.37 17.08
C ILE A 54 -2.89 -2.73 17.55
N PHE A 55 -3.51 -3.48 16.64
CA PHE A 55 -3.84 -4.88 16.81
C PHE A 55 -3.11 -5.72 15.78
N LYS A 56 -2.49 -6.81 16.25
CA LYS A 56 -1.45 -7.57 15.53
C LYS A 56 -0.23 -6.68 15.21
N GLY A 57 0.65 -7.16 14.33
CA GLY A 57 1.85 -6.46 13.92
C GLY A 57 1.64 -5.46 12.78
N ILE A 58 2.68 -4.67 12.53
CA ILE A 58 2.77 -3.77 11.38
C ILE A 58 3.11 -4.59 10.14
N GLN A 59 2.24 -4.53 9.13
CA GLN A 59 2.52 -5.05 7.79
C GLN A 59 3.11 -3.94 6.91
N GLN A 60 3.66 -4.30 5.75
CA GLN A 60 4.40 -3.37 4.90
C GLN A 60 4.21 -3.69 3.43
N ALA A 61 4.35 -2.66 2.60
CA ALA A 61 4.37 -2.80 1.16
C ALA A 61 5.75 -3.27 0.66
N GLY A 62 6.81 -2.59 1.08
CA GLY A 62 8.19 -2.99 0.80
C GLY A 62 8.97 -3.21 2.08
N ARG A 63 9.64 -4.36 2.22
CA ARG A 63 10.69 -4.54 3.23
C ARG A 63 12.02 -4.12 2.60
N THR A 64 12.66 -3.09 3.14
CA THR A 64 13.95 -2.62 2.65
C THR A 64 15.11 -3.20 3.46
N ASP A 65 16.28 -3.34 2.83
CA ASP A 65 17.51 -3.69 3.54
C ASP A 65 18.02 -2.49 4.37
N ALA A 66 19.06 -2.70 5.19
CA ALA A 66 19.77 -1.60 5.86
C ALA A 66 20.28 -0.56 4.85
N ASN A 67 20.30 0.71 5.24
CA ASN A 67 20.71 1.87 4.44
C ASN A 67 19.83 2.20 3.22
N VAL A 68 18.85 1.37 2.87
CA VAL A 68 17.96 1.61 1.72
C VAL A 68 16.89 2.62 2.10
N SER A 69 16.77 3.70 1.32
CA SER A 69 15.80 4.77 1.56
C SER A 69 14.45 4.47 0.92
N ALA A 70 13.42 5.23 1.31
CA ALA A 70 12.14 5.23 0.60
C ALA A 70 11.56 6.65 0.48
N LYS A 71 11.02 6.98 -0.70
CA LYS A 71 10.23 8.19 -0.93
C LYS A 71 8.75 7.97 -0.63
N GLU A 72 8.24 6.78 -0.92
CA GLU A 72 6.85 6.41 -0.65
C GLU A 72 6.73 4.89 -0.46
N ASN A 73 6.94 4.44 0.78
CA ASN A 73 6.60 3.09 1.23
C ASN A 73 5.27 3.14 1.98
N ILE A 74 4.62 1.99 2.19
CA ILE A 74 3.34 1.94 2.90
C ILE A 74 3.45 0.96 4.07
N LEU A 75 3.09 1.42 5.26
CA LEU A 75 2.94 0.61 6.45
C LEU A 75 1.45 0.44 6.77
N TYR A 76 1.03 -0.79 7.04
CA TYR A 76 -0.36 -1.12 7.31
C TYR A 76 -0.55 -1.63 8.73
N ILE A 77 -1.55 -1.11 9.42
CA ILE A 77 -1.94 -1.54 10.77
C ILE A 77 -3.45 -1.77 10.85
N ASN A 78 -3.85 -2.53 11.87
CA ASN A 78 -5.24 -2.58 12.31
C ASN A 78 -5.38 -1.82 13.64
N SER A 79 -6.46 -1.07 13.82
CA SER A 79 -6.79 -0.44 15.11
C SER A 79 -8.29 -0.47 15.35
N LYS A 80 -8.69 -0.47 16.63
CA LYS A 80 -10.10 -0.26 17.02
C LYS A 80 -10.47 1.22 17.05
N GLU A 81 -9.47 2.08 17.09
CA GLU A 81 -9.66 3.51 17.21
C GLU A 81 -10.03 4.09 15.84
N ILE A 82 -10.96 5.03 15.83
CA ILE A 82 -11.27 5.87 14.66
C ILE A 82 -10.29 7.03 14.70
N ILE A 83 -9.22 6.92 13.91
CA ILE A 83 -8.15 7.91 13.90
C ILE A 83 -8.62 9.14 13.13
N ASP A 84 -8.63 10.29 13.80
CA ASP A 84 -8.82 11.60 13.18
C ASP A 84 -7.46 12.13 12.72
N PHE A 85 -7.20 12.02 11.41
CA PHE A 85 -5.91 12.36 10.83
C PHE A 85 -5.54 13.84 11.04
N SER A 86 -6.53 14.73 11.15
CA SER A 86 -6.32 16.16 11.34
C SER A 86 -5.79 16.52 12.73
N LYS A 87 -5.97 15.63 13.72
CA LYS A 87 -5.58 15.84 15.12
C LYS A 87 -4.24 15.20 15.49
N LEU A 88 -3.60 14.51 14.54
CA LEU A 88 -2.30 13.88 14.79
C LEU A 88 -1.20 14.94 14.91
N LYS A 89 -0.49 14.91 16.03
CA LYS A 89 0.56 15.90 16.34
C LYS A 89 1.94 15.42 15.90
N PHE A 90 2.17 14.11 15.94
CA PHE A 90 3.46 13.51 15.60
C PHE A 90 3.31 12.79 14.27
N LEU A 91 3.93 13.31 13.22
CA LEU A 91 3.94 12.68 11.89
C LEU A 91 5.35 12.32 11.42
N GLU A 92 6.37 12.61 12.24
CA GLU A 92 7.76 12.36 11.89
C GLU A 92 8.59 12.05 13.14
N THR A 93 9.67 11.31 12.93
CA THR A 93 10.79 11.16 13.85
C THR A 93 12.07 11.39 13.07
N GLU A 94 13.22 11.22 13.74
CA GLU A 94 14.51 11.37 13.09
C GLU A 94 14.71 10.31 11.98
N GLY A 95 14.47 10.72 10.73
CA GLY A 95 14.68 9.92 9.53
C GLY A 95 13.43 9.29 8.94
N LEU A 96 12.26 9.38 9.59
CA LEU A 96 11.00 8.82 9.10
C LEU A 96 9.90 9.89 9.15
N LYS A 97 9.10 9.99 8.08
CA LYS A 97 7.94 10.87 8.02
C LYS A 97 6.75 10.18 7.38
N ILE A 98 5.57 10.39 7.96
CA ILE A 98 4.27 10.03 7.41
C ILE A 98 3.79 11.20 6.56
N ASN A 99 3.53 10.95 5.28
CA ASN A 99 3.05 11.95 4.33
C ASN A 99 1.53 11.90 4.15
N LYS A 100 0.94 10.70 4.23
CA LYS A 100 -0.49 10.47 4.00
C LYS A 100 -0.97 9.28 4.82
N ILE A 101 -2.22 9.34 5.26
CA ILE A 101 -2.90 8.23 5.94
C ILE A 101 -4.22 7.98 5.20
N VAL A 102 -4.51 6.70 4.93
CA VAL A 102 -5.75 6.27 4.29
C VAL A 102 -6.37 5.17 5.14
N ARG A 103 -7.66 5.29 5.45
CA ARG A 103 -8.41 4.22 6.11
C ARG A 103 -8.86 3.20 5.08
N THR A 104 -8.91 1.93 5.46
CA THR A 104 -9.37 0.82 4.63
C THR A 104 -10.01 -0.26 5.51
N LEU A 105 -10.39 -1.39 4.92
CA LEU A 105 -10.88 -2.54 5.67
C LEU A 105 -9.77 -3.15 6.53
N PRO A 106 -10.11 -3.67 7.72
CA PRO A 106 -9.15 -4.35 8.57
C PRO A 106 -8.80 -5.74 8.02
N PHE A 107 -7.75 -6.33 8.59
CA PHE A 107 -7.33 -7.72 8.40
C PHE A 107 -6.95 -8.11 6.97
N LEU A 108 -6.47 -7.15 6.19
CA LEU A 108 -5.88 -7.45 4.88
C LEU A 108 -4.59 -8.25 5.05
N GLU A 109 -4.39 -9.21 4.16
CA GLU A 109 -3.07 -9.77 3.87
C GLU A 109 -2.29 -8.76 3.02
N PHE A 110 -1.92 -7.65 3.66
CA PHE A 110 -1.48 -6.43 2.98
C PHE A 110 -0.34 -6.63 1.96
N PRO A 111 0.69 -7.46 2.21
CA PRO A 111 1.71 -7.74 1.20
C PRO A 111 1.18 -8.36 -0.11
N GLN A 112 0.05 -9.06 -0.07
CA GLN A 112 -0.60 -9.65 -1.26
C GLN A 112 -1.37 -8.61 -2.08
N MET A 113 -1.68 -7.45 -1.49
CA MET A 113 -2.35 -6.34 -2.17
C MET A 113 -1.37 -5.45 -2.94
N ILE A 114 -0.08 -5.80 -2.98
CA ILE A 114 0.95 -5.01 -3.65
C ILE A 114 1.23 -5.59 -5.03
N GLU A 115 1.02 -4.80 -6.07
CA GLU A 115 1.23 -5.23 -7.45
C GLU A 115 2.63 -4.94 -7.93
N LYS A 116 3.18 -3.73 -7.69
CA LYS A 116 4.50 -3.34 -8.20
C LYS A 116 5.28 -2.48 -7.22
N ARG A 117 6.60 -2.62 -7.26
CA ARG A 117 7.54 -1.79 -6.49
C ARG A 117 8.53 -1.13 -7.45
N TYR A 118 8.79 0.15 -7.21
CA TYR A 118 9.63 0.98 -8.06
C TYR A 118 10.87 1.38 -7.31
N TYR A 119 12.04 0.98 -7.78
CA TYR A 119 13.31 1.34 -7.20
C TYR A 119 14.15 2.17 -8.15
N ILE A 120 14.92 3.10 -7.57
CA ILE A 120 16.01 3.79 -8.26
C ILE A 120 17.32 3.43 -7.57
N TYR A 121 18.35 3.13 -8.35
CA TYR A 121 19.71 2.93 -7.89
C TYR A 121 20.63 4.02 -8.44
N GLU A 122 21.13 4.88 -7.56
CA GLU A 122 21.96 6.06 -7.89
C GLU A 122 23.42 5.78 -7.52
N TYR A 123 24.15 5.09 -8.40
CA TYR A 123 25.53 4.67 -8.15
C TYR A 123 26.55 5.72 -8.62
N PRO A 124 27.64 5.99 -7.88
CA PRO A 124 28.63 6.99 -8.29
C PRO A 124 29.24 6.64 -9.65
N LYS A 125 29.21 7.61 -10.59
CA LYS A 125 29.66 7.41 -11.97
C LYS A 125 31.09 6.88 -12.07
N ASN A 126 31.99 7.38 -11.22
CA ASN A 126 33.39 6.98 -11.18
C ASN A 126 33.62 5.53 -10.71
N LEU A 127 32.59 4.86 -10.17
CA LEU A 127 32.65 3.47 -9.75
C LEU A 127 32.03 2.52 -10.79
N VAL A 128 31.30 3.04 -11.78
CA VAL A 128 30.71 2.26 -12.88
C VAL A 128 31.84 1.79 -13.80
N LYS A 129 31.80 0.51 -14.22
CA LYS A 129 32.85 -0.07 -15.08
C LYS A 129 32.39 -0.40 -16.50
N ASN A 130 31.10 -0.68 -16.68
CA ASN A 130 30.53 -0.91 -18.01
C ASN A 130 30.23 0.43 -18.70
N ASP A 131 30.37 0.47 -20.02
CA ASP A 131 29.85 1.57 -20.83
C ASP A 131 28.31 1.53 -20.94
N GLU A 132 27.72 2.65 -21.33
CA GLU A 132 26.27 2.82 -21.44
C GLU A 132 25.61 1.84 -22.42
N LYS A 133 26.26 1.55 -23.55
CA LYS A 133 25.73 0.61 -24.55
C LYS A 133 25.60 -0.79 -23.96
N ARG A 134 26.64 -1.25 -23.27
CA ARG A 134 26.64 -2.54 -22.57
C ARG A 134 25.62 -2.57 -21.44
N ILE A 135 25.51 -1.51 -20.65
CA ILE A 135 24.51 -1.40 -19.57
C ILE A 135 23.11 -1.57 -20.13
N THR A 136 22.76 -0.84 -21.20
CA THR A 136 21.44 -0.90 -21.84
C THR A 136 21.13 -2.30 -22.38
N GLN A 137 22.09 -2.94 -23.06
CA GLN A 137 21.94 -4.32 -23.54
C GLN A 137 21.68 -5.32 -22.39
N ILE A 138 22.39 -5.17 -21.27
CA ILE A 138 22.16 -6.04 -20.10
C ILE A 138 20.77 -5.77 -19.52
N CYS A 139 20.36 -4.50 -19.36
CA CYS A 139 19.04 -4.11 -18.86
C CYS A 139 17.91 -4.75 -19.68
N GLU A 140 18.00 -4.73 -21.00
CA GLU A 140 17.04 -5.37 -21.90
C GLU A 140 16.97 -6.89 -21.67
N LYS A 141 18.13 -7.57 -21.68
CA LYS A 141 18.18 -9.04 -21.56
C LYS A 141 17.77 -9.56 -20.18
N VAL A 142 18.01 -8.81 -19.10
CA VAL A 142 17.59 -9.22 -17.74
C VAL A 142 16.13 -8.89 -17.44
N SER A 143 15.48 -8.07 -18.27
CA SER A 143 14.08 -7.69 -18.09
C SER A 143 13.12 -8.79 -18.54
N GLY A 144 11.93 -8.80 -17.95
CA GLY A 144 10.84 -9.74 -18.20
C GLY A 144 10.59 -10.69 -17.03
N LYS A 145 9.70 -11.67 -17.28
CA LYS A 145 9.34 -12.71 -16.31
C LYS A 145 10.36 -13.85 -16.36
N LYS A 146 11.23 -13.92 -15.36
CA LYS A 146 12.34 -14.88 -15.34
C LYS A 146 12.57 -15.46 -13.94
N ASN A 147 13.30 -16.56 -13.87
CA ASN A 147 13.77 -17.13 -12.62
C ASN A 147 15.05 -16.41 -12.15
N PHE A 148 14.94 -15.59 -11.11
CA PHE A 148 16.05 -14.78 -10.60
C PHE A 148 16.83 -15.46 -9.46
N TYR A 149 16.86 -16.79 -9.41
CA TYR A 149 17.57 -17.57 -8.38
C TYR A 149 19.06 -17.17 -8.22
N GLU A 150 19.72 -16.78 -9.30
CA GLU A 150 21.13 -16.38 -9.26
C GLU A 150 21.35 -14.91 -8.92
N PHE A 151 20.28 -14.11 -8.93
CA PHE A 151 20.29 -12.70 -8.54
C PHE A 151 19.76 -12.50 -7.10
N THR A 152 20.08 -13.41 -6.19
CA THR A 152 19.68 -13.27 -4.79
C THR A 152 20.72 -13.80 -3.82
N SER A 153 20.66 -13.32 -2.59
CA SER A 153 21.44 -13.87 -1.47
C SER A 153 21.07 -15.33 -1.14
N GLU A 154 21.93 -16.00 -0.37
CA GLU A 154 21.69 -17.36 0.16
C GLU A 154 20.35 -17.51 0.89
N LYS A 155 19.92 -16.47 1.60
CA LYS A 155 18.58 -16.44 2.22
C LYS A 155 17.47 -16.51 1.17
N GLY A 156 17.62 -15.80 0.06
CA GLY A 156 16.65 -15.82 -1.03
C GLY A 156 16.66 -17.13 -1.81
N LYS A 157 17.82 -17.80 -1.95
CA LYS A 157 17.92 -19.13 -2.58
C LYS A 157 17.09 -20.20 -1.86
N LYS A 158 16.83 -20.03 -0.56
CA LYS A 158 15.98 -20.92 0.26
C LYS A 158 14.47 -20.72 0.04
N LEU A 159 14.04 -19.68 -0.69
CA LEU A 159 12.63 -19.46 -1.00
C LEU A 159 12.10 -20.55 -1.96
N LYS A 160 10.79 -20.80 -1.92
CA LYS A 160 10.15 -21.78 -2.82
C LYS A 160 10.03 -21.29 -4.27
N ASN A 161 9.88 -19.97 -4.47
CA ASN A 161 9.65 -19.37 -5.77
C ASN A 161 10.59 -18.18 -6.00
N HIS A 162 11.37 -18.25 -7.09
CA HIS A 162 12.35 -17.26 -7.53
C HIS A 162 11.94 -16.52 -8.80
N THR A 163 10.80 -16.88 -9.40
CA THR A 163 10.29 -16.23 -10.60
C THR A 163 9.70 -14.87 -10.23
N ARG A 164 10.11 -13.83 -10.94
CA ARG A 164 9.58 -12.46 -10.82
C ARG A 164 9.42 -11.89 -12.22
N GLU A 165 8.54 -10.91 -12.35
CA GLU A 165 8.49 -10.06 -13.53
C GLU A 165 9.12 -8.70 -13.19
N ILE A 166 10.26 -8.42 -13.82
CA ILE A 166 11.07 -7.25 -13.52
C ILE A 166 11.45 -6.54 -14.81
N PHE A 167 11.28 -5.23 -14.84
CA PHE A 167 11.77 -4.37 -15.91
C PHE A 167 12.85 -3.46 -15.34
N VAL A 168 13.97 -3.37 -16.05
CA VAL A 168 15.11 -2.54 -15.69
C VAL A 168 15.48 -1.64 -16.85
N LYS A 169 15.71 -0.35 -16.57
CA LYS A 169 16.26 0.60 -17.54
C LYS A 169 17.38 1.42 -16.92
N TYR A 170 18.30 1.89 -17.75
CA TYR A 170 19.33 2.84 -17.36
C TYR A 170 19.06 4.17 -18.06
N GLU A 171 18.96 5.26 -17.29
CA GLU A 171 18.64 6.58 -17.81
C GLU A 171 19.20 7.64 -16.84
N ASN A 172 19.75 8.74 -17.35
CA ASN A 172 20.27 9.84 -16.52
C ASN A 172 21.23 9.34 -15.42
N ASP A 173 22.11 8.40 -15.78
CA ASP A 173 23.08 7.73 -14.92
C ASP A 173 22.51 6.92 -13.75
N LYS A 174 21.24 6.51 -13.83
CA LYS A 174 20.53 5.77 -12.78
C LYS A 174 19.89 4.52 -13.34
N LEU A 175 19.86 3.46 -12.52
CA LEU A 175 19.05 2.28 -12.82
C LEU A 175 17.66 2.44 -12.22
N TYR A 176 16.64 2.21 -13.03
CA TYR A 176 15.24 2.16 -12.61
C TYR A 176 14.77 0.73 -12.69
N PHE A 177 14.21 0.23 -11.59
CA PHE A 177 13.64 -1.10 -11.50
C PHE A 177 12.15 -1.01 -11.23
N VAL A 178 11.37 -1.79 -11.95
CA VAL A 178 9.94 -2.00 -11.69
C VAL A 178 9.73 -3.50 -11.62
N GLY A 179 9.02 -3.99 -10.61
CA GLY A 179 8.72 -5.42 -10.56
C GLY A 179 7.60 -5.80 -9.61
N ASP A 180 7.03 -6.98 -9.86
CA ASP A 180 5.95 -7.59 -9.06
C ASP A 180 6.40 -7.97 -7.64
N GLY A 181 7.69 -8.20 -7.48
CA GLY A 181 8.37 -8.39 -6.22
C GLY A 181 9.85 -8.55 -6.45
N PHE A 182 10.62 -8.48 -5.37
CA PHE A 182 12.07 -8.65 -5.42
C PHE A 182 12.51 -9.67 -4.37
N LEU A 183 13.44 -10.53 -4.77
CA LEU A 183 14.12 -11.46 -3.88
C LEU A 183 15.10 -10.69 -2.96
N PRO A 184 15.50 -11.28 -1.83
CA PRO A 184 16.44 -10.66 -0.91
C PRO A 184 17.76 -10.20 -1.57
N GLN A 185 18.04 -8.89 -1.50
CA GLN A 185 19.19 -8.20 -2.11
C GLN A 185 19.19 -8.14 -3.65
N GLN A 186 18.11 -8.55 -4.32
CA GLN A 186 18.10 -8.73 -5.78
C GLN A 186 18.45 -7.47 -6.54
N VAL A 187 17.79 -6.35 -6.25
CA VAL A 187 18.03 -5.07 -6.95
C VAL A 187 19.51 -4.67 -6.88
N ARG A 188 20.15 -4.90 -5.72
CA ARG A 188 21.55 -4.52 -5.47
C ARG A 188 22.54 -5.47 -6.15
N ILE A 189 22.24 -6.76 -6.24
CA ILE A 189 23.05 -7.75 -6.98
C ILE A 189 22.92 -7.50 -8.47
N MET A 190 21.71 -7.30 -8.98
CA MET A 190 21.45 -6.93 -10.38
C MET A 190 22.17 -5.63 -10.74
N SER A 191 22.12 -4.61 -9.87
CA SER A 191 22.83 -3.34 -10.10
C SER A 191 24.34 -3.55 -10.20
N ASN A 192 24.94 -4.41 -9.37
CA ASN A 192 26.36 -4.75 -9.49
C ASN A 192 26.67 -5.39 -10.84
N PHE A 193 25.87 -6.40 -11.20
CA PHE A 193 26.04 -7.15 -12.43
C PHE A 193 25.95 -6.22 -13.65
N ILE A 194 24.90 -5.40 -13.71
CA ILE A 194 24.64 -4.46 -14.81
C ILE A 194 25.75 -3.41 -14.92
N LEU A 195 26.18 -2.81 -13.80
CA LEU A 195 27.10 -1.67 -13.84
C LEU A 195 28.58 -2.08 -13.91
N ASN A 196 28.93 -3.26 -13.37
CA ASN A 196 30.33 -3.61 -13.09
C ASN A 196 30.82 -4.93 -13.68
N ASN A 197 29.94 -5.80 -14.18
CA ASN A 197 30.36 -7.08 -14.74
C ASN A 197 30.75 -6.96 -16.22
N THR A 198 32.00 -6.57 -16.45
CA THR A 198 32.57 -6.28 -17.78
C THR A 198 32.89 -7.54 -18.59
N LYS A 199 33.06 -8.69 -17.94
CA LYS A 199 33.53 -9.93 -18.58
C LYS A 199 32.43 -10.93 -18.89
N PHE A 200 31.21 -10.71 -18.39
CA PHE A 200 30.10 -11.63 -18.63
C PHE A 200 29.73 -11.68 -20.12
N ASP A 201 29.56 -12.89 -20.63
CA ASP A 201 29.04 -13.11 -21.98
C ASP A 201 27.53 -12.86 -22.00
N ILE A 202 27.12 -11.72 -22.55
CA ILE A 202 25.73 -11.25 -22.53
C ILE A 202 24.78 -12.19 -23.30
N GLU A 203 25.29 -13.02 -24.21
CA GLU A 203 24.46 -14.00 -24.92
C GLU A 203 23.96 -15.13 -24.01
N LYS A 204 24.59 -15.31 -22.85
CA LYS A 204 24.09 -16.22 -21.81
C LYS A 204 22.86 -15.70 -21.09
N LEU A 205 22.53 -14.41 -21.20
CA LEU A 205 21.29 -13.83 -20.64
C LEU A 205 20.09 -14.17 -21.52
N ASN A 206 19.75 -15.46 -21.59
CA ASN A 206 18.62 -16.00 -22.35
C ASN A 206 17.70 -16.81 -21.43
N ASP A 207 16.45 -17.03 -21.87
CA ASP A 207 15.42 -17.65 -21.04
C ASP A 207 15.82 -19.05 -20.55
N GLU A 208 16.46 -19.86 -21.40
CA GLU A 208 16.93 -21.20 -21.05
C GLU A 208 17.90 -21.17 -19.85
N ASN A 209 18.86 -20.25 -19.83
CA ASN A 209 19.83 -20.17 -18.75
C ASN A 209 19.23 -19.60 -17.46
N PHE A 210 18.26 -18.68 -17.56
CA PHE A 210 17.51 -18.21 -16.39
C PHE A 210 16.70 -19.35 -15.77
N GLU A 211 15.95 -20.11 -16.59
CA GLU A 211 15.14 -21.24 -16.13
C GLU A 211 16.00 -22.34 -15.51
N ASN A 212 17.09 -22.72 -16.18
CA ASN A 212 17.98 -23.79 -15.75
C ASN A 212 19.01 -23.38 -14.68
N ARG A 213 19.05 -22.10 -14.28
CA ARG A 213 20.01 -21.57 -13.30
C ARG A 213 21.47 -21.84 -13.72
N LYS A 214 21.78 -21.49 -14.98
CA LYS A 214 23.09 -21.71 -15.63
C LYS A 214 23.78 -20.40 -16.02
N LEU A 215 23.41 -19.28 -15.41
CA LEU A 215 24.04 -17.99 -15.68
C LEU A 215 25.46 -17.93 -15.09
N GLY A 216 25.68 -18.54 -13.93
CA GLY A 216 26.96 -18.50 -13.22
C GLY A 216 27.24 -17.16 -12.51
N ILE A 217 26.18 -16.43 -12.11
CA ILE A 217 26.30 -15.13 -11.43
C ILE A 217 26.82 -15.32 -10.00
N LYS A 218 27.89 -14.59 -9.68
CA LYS A 218 28.53 -14.57 -8.35
C LYS A 218 28.68 -13.15 -7.79
N ASP A 219 28.06 -12.18 -8.45
CA ASP A 219 28.09 -10.78 -8.07
C ASP A 219 27.55 -10.59 -6.64
N LYS A 220 28.26 -9.80 -5.85
CA LYS A 220 27.82 -9.41 -4.50
C LYS A 220 26.85 -8.23 -4.59
N SER A 221 26.05 -8.02 -3.56
CA SER A 221 25.20 -6.83 -3.49
C SER A 221 26.05 -5.55 -3.34
N LEU A 222 25.76 -4.53 -4.14
CA LEU A 222 26.29 -3.18 -3.90
C LEU A 222 25.66 -2.55 -2.66
N ASP A 223 26.18 -1.43 -2.15
CA ASP A 223 25.68 -0.75 -0.95
C ASP A 223 24.18 -0.35 -1.08
N GLY A 224 23.43 -0.48 0.01
CA GLY A 224 22.02 -0.12 0.08
C GLY A 224 21.78 1.39 0.06
N LYS A 225 22.77 2.22 0.45
CA LYS A 225 22.61 3.69 0.51
C LYS A 225 22.28 4.37 -0.82
N TYR A 226 22.61 3.70 -1.92
CA TYR A 226 22.32 4.17 -3.28
C TYR A 226 20.94 3.72 -3.79
N LEU A 227 20.25 2.84 -3.05
CA LEU A 227 18.94 2.30 -3.42
C LEU A 227 17.83 3.09 -2.72
N THR A 228 16.83 3.48 -3.50
CA THR A 228 15.61 4.13 -2.99
C THR A 228 14.36 3.43 -3.52
N LEU A 229 13.47 3.00 -2.62
CA LEU A 229 12.09 2.65 -2.98
C LEU A 229 11.31 3.94 -3.26
N VAL A 230 10.97 4.18 -4.51
CA VAL A 230 10.34 5.43 -4.94
C VAL A 230 8.85 5.43 -4.67
N LYS A 231 8.18 4.36 -5.10
CA LYS A 231 6.73 4.20 -4.96
C LYS A 231 6.35 2.72 -4.97
N VAL A 232 5.09 2.48 -4.61
CA VAL A 232 4.45 1.18 -4.66
C VAL A 232 3.09 1.34 -5.34
N ASP A 233 2.81 0.46 -6.29
CA ASP A 233 1.46 0.32 -6.84
C ASP A 233 0.80 -0.87 -6.13
N PHE A 234 -0.46 -0.69 -5.76
CA PHE A 234 -1.27 -1.69 -5.08
C PHE A 234 -2.49 -2.04 -5.93
N SER A 235 -3.16 -3.13 -5.58
CA SER A 235 -4.22 -3.71 -6.38
C SER A 235 -5.43 -2.79 -6.52
N GLU A 236 -6.13 -2.94 -7.64
CA GLU A 236 -7.43 -2.30 -7.86
C GLU A 236 -8.42 -2.67 -6.74
N GLU A 237 -8.29 -3.88 -6.17
CA GLU A 237 -9.07 -4.27 -4.99
C GLU A 237 -8.79 -3.35 -3.79
N LEU A 238 -7.51 -3.08 -3.49
CA LEU A 238 -7.12 -2.20 -2.38
C LEU A 238 -7.61 -0.76 -2.59
N GLU A 239 -7.57 -0.27 -3.83
CA GLU A 239 -8.15 1.02 -4.20
C GLU A 239 -9.65 1.06 -3.89
N LYS A 240 -10.39 0.04 -4.34
CA LYS A 240 -11.85 -0.03 -4.17
C LYS A 240 -12.30 -0.11 -2.72
N ILE A 241 -11.51 -0.71 -1.84
CA ILE A 241 -11.83 -0.82 -0.40
C ILE A 241 -11.31 0.35 0.45
N SER A 242 -10.47 1.21 -0.12
CA SER A 242 -9.94 2.39 0.58
C SER A 242 -11.02 3.46 0.75
N PHE A 243 -11.09 4.05 1.94
CA PHE A 243 -12.09 5.04 2.28
C PHE A 243 -11.59 6.45 2.00
N PHE A 244 -12.50 7.29 1.51
CA PHE A 244 -12.35 8.75 1.45
C PHE A 244 -13.44 9.43 2.27
N ASP A 245 -13.11 10.62 2.79
CA ASP A 245 -14.04 11.44 3.54
C ASP A 245 -15.06 12.08 2.60
N VAL A 246 -16.33 12.08 3.01
CA VAL A 246 -17.41 12.82 2.34
C VAL A 246 -17.84 13.94 3.27
N LYS A 247 -17.79 15.19 2.80
CA LYS A 247 -17.98 16.39 3.62
C LYS A 247 -19.38 16.47 4.20
N ASN A 248 -20.38 16.13 3.40
CA ASN A 248 -21.79 16.21 3.77
C ASN A 248 -22.67 15.31 2.90
N ILE A 249 -23.96 15.29 3.21
CA ILE A 249 -24.94 14.49 2.48
C ILE A 249 -25.12 15.01 1.05
N GLU A 250 -25.02 16.32 0.80
CA GLU A 250 -25.14 16.85 -0.57
C GLU A 250 -24.03 16.30 -1.49
N GLU A 251 -22.79 16.27 -1.01
CA GLU A 251 -21.67 15.67 -1.74
C GLU A 251 -21.90 14.18 -2.01
N LEU A 252 -22.43 13.45 -1.02
CA LEU A 252 -22.77 12.03 -1.19
C LEU A 252 -23.82 11.82 -2.30
N ILE A 253 -24.85 12.67 -2.37
CA ILE A 253 -25.89 12.61 -3.42
C ILE A 253 -25.27 12.91 -4.79
N ASN A 254 -24.39 13.91 -4.88
CA ASN A 254 -23.74 14.30 -6.14
C ASN A 254 -22.79 13.21 -6.66
N LEU A 255 -22.05 12.55 -5.79
CA LEU A 255 -21.17 11.42 -6.17
C LEU A 255 -21.95 10.27 -6.81
N LYS A 256 -23.20 10.04 -6.40
CA LYS A 256 -24.05 9.01 -7.00
C LYS A 256 -24.49 9.40 -8.42
N LYS A 257 -24.92 10.65 -8.60
CA LYS A 257 -25.40 11.17 -9.91
C LYS A 257 -24.32 11.08 -10.99
N ASN A 258 -23.05 11.34 -10.64
CA ASN A 258 -21.94 11.32 -11.60
C ASN A 258 -21.51 9.89 -12.02
N ASN A 259 -21.88 8.84 -11.27
CA ASN A 259 -21.49 7.46 -11.55
C ASN A 259 -22.46 6.70 -12.46
N ASN A 260 -23.42 7.36 -13.12
CA ASN A 260 -24.43 6.73 -13.99
C ASN A 260 -25.25 5.60 -13.33
N GLU A 261 -25.43 5.63 -12.01
CA GLU A 261 -26.66 5.08 -11.44
C GLU A 261 -27.74 6.12 -11.68
N ASN A 262 -28.43 6.02 -12.82
CA ASN A 262 -29.65 6.76 -13.06
C ASN A 262 -30.49 6.63 -11.80
N LEU A 263 -30.76 7.78 -11.17
CA LEU A 263 -31.91 7.88 -10.31
C LEU A 263 -33.11 7.59 -11.21
N GLU A 264 -33.56 6.34 -11.25
CA GLU A 264 -34.97 6.04 -11.46
C GLU A 264 -35.74 6.67 -10.28
N ILE A 265 -35.79 8.01 -10.26
CA ILE A 265 -36.82 8.78 -9.59
C ILE A 265 -38.09 8.79 -10.47
N GLU A 266 -38.05 8.17 -11.65
CA GLU A 266 -39.26 7.88 -12.42
C GLU A 266 -39.98 6.66 -11.81
N ASN A 267 -41.04 6.96 -11.05
CA ASN A 267 -42.15 6.07 -10.68
C ASN A 267 -42.06 5.23 -9.40
N SER A 268 -41.37 5.71 -8.36
CA SER A 268 -41.83 5.41 -7.00
C SER A 268 -42.18 6.71 -6.29
N GLU A 269 -43.45 6.84 -5.89
CA GLU A 269 -43.98 7.95 -5.09
C GLU A 269 -43.28 8.02 -3.72
N ILE A 270 -42.02 8.47 -3.67
CA ILE A 270 -41.44 8.95 -2.43
C ILE A 270 -42.04 10.33 -2.23
N LYS A 271 -43.16 10.39 -1.49
CA LYS A 271 -43.74 11.66 -1.05
C LYS A 271 -42.63 12.49 -0.40
N ILE A 272 -42.54 13.76 -0.78
CA ILE A 272 -41.54 14.73 -0.31
C ILE A 272 -41.43 14.73 1.23
N ASP A 273 -42.52 14.45 1.93
CA ASP A 273 -42.57 14.31 3.39
C ASP A 273 -41.78 13.11 3.94
N ASP A 274 -41.80 11.95 3.26
CA ASP A 274 -41.01 10.76 3.66
C ASP A 274 -39.51 10.98 3.39
N LEU A 275 -39.16 11.78 2.38
CA LEU A 275 -37.77 12.18 2.15
C LEU A 275 -37.27 13.12 3.25
N ASN A 276 -38.07 14.12 3.65
CA ASN A 276 -37.73 15.05 4.74
C ASN A 276 -37.59 14.35 6.10
N GLU A 277 -38.46 13.36 6.39
CA GLU A 277 -38.36 12.55 7.61
C GLU A 277 -37.14 11.61 7.58
N GLN A 278 -36.80 11.06 6.42
CA GLN A 278 -35.58 10.27 6.21
C GLN A 278 -34.32 11.13 6.37
N LEU A 279 -34.32 12.37 5.86
CA LEU A 279 -33.22 13.32 6.01
C LEU A 279 -33.05 13.78 7.47
N LYS A 280 -34.12 13.88 8.27
CA LYS A 280 -34.02 14.18 9.72
C LYS A 280 -33.14 13.15 10.46
N SER A 281 -33.20 11.88 10.08
CA SER A 281 -32.37 10.84 10.70
C SER A 281 -30.86 11.04 10.47
N LEU A 282 -30.47 11.72 9.39
CA LEU A 282 -29.08 12.01 9.04
C LEU A 282 -28.44 13.05 9.96
N SER A 283 -29.23 13.81 10.73
CA SER A 283 -28.72 14.75 11.75
C SER A 283 -27.83 14.08 12.81
N LYS A 284 -27.95 12.75 12.96
CA LYS A 284 -27.17 11.93 13.90
C LYS A 284 -25.83 11.45 13.33
N VAL A 285 -25.63 11.61 12.03
CA VAL A 285 -24.37 11.26 11.37
C VAL A 285 -23.33 12.30 11.73
N ARG A 286 -22.23 11.85 12.35
CA ARG A 286 -21.11 12.67 12.78
C ARG A 286 -19.98 12.72 11.75
N LYS A 287 -19.83 11.64 10.98
CA LYS A 287 -18.86 11.52 9.91
C LYS A 287 -19.39 10.59 8.82
N ILE A 288 -19.04 10.90 7.57
CA ILE A 288 -19.34 10.06 6.42
C ILE A 288 -18.02 9.69 5.76
N GLU A 289 -17.84 8.40 5.50
CA GLU A 289 -16.78 7.91 4.62
C GLU A 289 -17.39 7.03 3.55
N LYS A 290 -16.70 6.88 2.43
CA LYS A 290 -17.14 6.05 1.32
C LYS A 290 -15.96 5.32 0.70
N ASN A 291 -16.21 4.10 0.26
CA ASN A 291 -15.34 3.39 -0.68
C ASN A 291 -16.16 3.03 -1.94
N SER A 292 -15.58 2.28 -2.87
CA SER A 292 -16.26 1.92 -4.13
C SER A 292 -17.48 1.02 -3.94
N TYR A 293 -17.65 0.41 -2.77
CA TYR A 293 -18.69 -0.58 -2.51
C TYR A 293 -19.82 -0.08 -1.60
N PHE A 294 -19.50 0.69 -0.57
CA PHE A 294 -20.48 1.11 0.42
C PHE A 294 -20.09 2.43 1.10
N THR A 295 -21.09 3.04 1.72
CA THR A 295 -20.96 4.25 2.54
C THR A 295 -20.90 3.85 4.02
N VAL A 296 -20.05 4.51 4.81
CA VAL A 296 -19.98 4.35 6.25
C VAL A 296 -20.53 5.60 6.92
N PHE A 297 -21.58 5.43 7.70
CA PHE A 297 -22.09 6.47 8.58
C PHE A 297 -21.59 6.23 10.00
N PHE A 298 -20.85 7.20 10.52
CA PHE A 298 -20.42 7.22 11.92
C PHE A 298 -21.46 7.97 12.75
N VAL A 299 -21.94 7.33 13.80
CA VAL A 299 -22.96 7.86 14.72
C VAL A 299 -22.49 7.68 16.15
N GLU A 300 -23.04 8.45 17.08
CA GLU A 300 -22.79 8.21 18.50
C GLU A 300 -23.40 6.87 18.93
N LYS A 301 -22.75 6.19 19.88
CA LYS A 301 -23.22 4.90 20.40
C LYS A 301 -24.67 4.93 20.87
N LYS A 302 -25.11 6.03 21.50
CA LYS A 302 -26.48 6.22 21.99
C LYS A 302 -27.51 6.33 20.87
N ASP A 303 -27.09 6.83 19.71
CA ASP A 303 -27.95 7.16 18.57
C ASP A 303 -28.08 5.99 17.59
N LYS A 304 -27.13 5.05 17.60
CA LYS A 304 -27.05 3.95 16.62
C LYS A 304 -28.33 3.11 16.54
N GLY A 305 -28.90 2.73 17.68
CA GLY A 305 -30.11 1.88 17.70
C GLY A 305 -31.30 2.56 17.03
N GLU A 306 -31.48 3.86 17.31
CA GLU A 306 -32.54 4.66 16.71
C GLU A 306 -32.27 4.95 15.23
N PHE A 307 -31.01 5.24 14.88
CA PHE A 307 -30.58 5.48 13.50
C PHE A 307 -30.83 4.25 12.60
N ILE A 308 -30.52 3.05 13.09
CA ILE A 308 -30.80 1.79 12.37
C ILE A 308 -32.30 1.50 12.34
N GLY A 309 -33.00 1.79 13.44
CA GLY A 309 -34.44 1.57 13.62
C GLY A 309 -34.78 0.11 13.93
N LYS A 310 -35.98 -0.12 14.48
CA LYS A 310 -36.48 -1.46 14.84
C LYS A 310 -36.46 -2.38 13.61
N ARG A 311 -35.79 -3.54 13.72
CA ARG A 311 -35.58 -4.50 12.61
C ARG A 311 -34.90 -3.88 11.36
N GLY A 312 -34.11 -2.82 11.56
CA GLY A 312 -33.40 -2.12 10.48
C GLY A 312 -34.31 -1.31 9.55
N LYS A 313 -35.53 -0.94 9.98
CA LYS A 313 -36.49 -0.23 9.12
C LYS A 313 -35.93 1.09 8.59
N ASN A 314 -35.23 1.87 9.41
CA ASN A 314 -34.72 3.18 9.02
C ASN A 314 -33.54 3.04 8.07
N ILE A 315 -32.56 2.18 8.40
CA ILE A 315 -31.40 1.96 7.53
C ILE A 315 -31.81 1.37 6.17
N LYS A 316 -32.84 0.51 6.11
CA LYS A 316 -33.37 -0.02 4.84
C LYS A 316 -33.91 1.08 3.92
N LYS A 317 -34.53 2.13 4.48
CA LYS A 317 -34.97 3.30 3.70
C LYS A 317 -33.75 4.05 3.14
N LEU A 318 -32.76 4.35 3.99
CA LEU A 318 -31.53 5.04 3.57
C LEU A 318 -30.75 4.25 2.50
N LYS A 319 -30.73 2.92 2.58
CA LYS A 319 -30.06 2.08 1.57
C LYS A 319 -30.67 2.20 0.18
N ARG A 320 -31.98 2.47 0.07
CA ARG A 320 -32.62 2.74 -1.23
C ARG A 320 -32.09 4.02 -1.86
N ILE A 321 -31.70 5.00 -1.05
CA ILE A 321 -31.18 6.29 -1.51
C ILE A 321 -29.68 6.20 -1.80
N PHE A 322 -28.89 5.76 -0.82
CA PHE A 322 -27.43 5.87 -0.83
C PHE A 322 -26.68 4.57 -1.21
N GLY A 323 -27.41 3.52 -1.55
CA GLY A 323 -26.86 2.19 -1.81
C GLY A 323 -26.46 1.49 -0.51
N ASP A 324 -25.46 0.61 -0.57
CA ASP A 324 -25.02 -0.09 0.62
C ASP A 324 -24.45 0.86 1.68
N ILE A 325 -24.92 0.67 2.92
CA ILE A 325 -24.51 1.45 4.09
C ILE A 325 -24.08 0.52 5.21
N VAL A 326 -22.98 0.88 5.87
CA VAL A 326 -22.52 0.33 7.15
C VAL A 326 -22.58 1.43 8.21
N VAL A 327 -23.09 1.10 9.40
CA VAL A 327 -23.19 2.04 10.53
C VAL A 327 -22.13 1.72 11.58
N LYS A 328 -21.24 2.68 11.86
CA LYS A 328 -20.17 2.58 12.86
C LYS A 328 -20.40 3.51 14.03
N GLU A 329 -19.99 3.04 15.21
CA GLU A 329 -19.99 3.84 16.45
C GLU A 329 -18.69 4.64 16.49
N MET A 330 -18.78 5.93 16.84
CA MET A 330 -17.62 6.79 17.12
C MET A 330 -17.44 7.04 18.61
#